data_AF-A0A317EK52-F1
#
_entry.id   AF-A0A317EK52-F1
#
_cell.length_a   1.000
_cell.length_b   1.000
_cell.length_c   1.000
_cell.angle_alpha   90.00
_cell.angle_beta   90.00
_cell.angle_gamma   90.00
#
_symmetry.space_group_name_H-M   'P 1'
#
loop_
_entity.id
_entity.type
_entity.pdbx_description
1 polymer ?
#
loop_
_entity_poly.entity_id
_entity_poly.type
_entity_poly.pdbx_seq_one_letter_code
_entity_poly.pdbx_strand_id
1 'polypeptide(L)'
;MWHSRILDMRFIFTLLIALFLASCSDNYEQYYTDYLSFKKSSARQQGWFPEILGPDCFDFKEIHNLGNNNSYGTFAFVDEKRINSILADTKKYKQIKKLEVDSILNKIVSPKRPKWFIKDISLNYFDFYIQDLNCIIKDGRNKRIYFLYTSL
;
A
#
# COMPACT_ATOMS: atom_id res chain seq x y z
N MET A 1 -38.65 19.31 -35.37
CA MET A 1 -38.56 18.19 -34.38
C MET A 1 -37.29 17.34 -34.46
N TRP A 2 -36.53 17.33 -35.57
CA TRP A 2 -35.30 16.53 -35.69
C TRP A 2 -34.08 17.08 -34.93
N HIS A 3 -33.96 18.40 -34.78
CA HIS A 3 -32.82 19.03 -34.07
C HIS A 3 -32.81 18.79 -32.55
N SER A 4 -33.98 18.59 -31.91
CA SER A 4 -34.06 18.32 -30.47
C SER A 4 -33.45 16.96 -30.12
N ARG A 5 -33.74 15.91 -30.90
CA ARG A 5 -33.25 14.54 -30.62
C ARG A 5 -31.73 14.39 -30.74
N ILE A 6 -31.09 15.20 -31.59
CA ILE A 6 -29.62 15.19 -31.79
C ILE A 6 -28.91 15.92 -30.64
N LEU A 7 -29.51 16.99 -30.11
CA LEU A 7 -29.01 17.66 -28.90
C LEU A 7 -29.06 16.69 -27.71
N ASP A 8 -30.19 16.00 -27.54
CA ASP A 8 -30.39 15.05 -26.43
C ASP A 8 -29.37 13.89 -26.47
N MET A 9 -29.09 13.32 -27.64
CA MET A 9 -28.07 12.27 -27.77
C MET A 9 -26.64 12.77 -27.45
N ARG A 10 -26.30 14.00 -27.85
CA ARG A 10 -24.98 14.61 -27.54
C ARG A 10 -24.80 14.88 -26.05
N PHE A 11 -25.86 15.32 -25.37
CA PHE A 11 -25.85 15.50 -23.92
C PHE A 11 -25.71 14.17 -23.18
N ILE A 12 -26.46 13.13 -23.61
CA ILE A 12 -26.35 11.79 -23.02
C ILE A 12 -24.94 11.23 -23.21
N PHE A 13 -24.34 11.37 -24.40
CA PHE A 13 -23.00 10.85 -24.65
C PHE A 13 -21.92 11.59 -23.84
N THR A 14 -22.01 12.92 -23.74
CA THR A 14 -21.11 13.72 -22.89
C THR A 14 -21.26 13.35 -21.40
N LEU A 15 -22.50 13.14 -20.93
CA LEU A 15 -22.78 12.71 -19.57
C LEU A 15 -22.20 11.32 -19.29
N LEU A 16 -22.36 10.38 -20.21
CA LEU A 16 -21.78 9.03 -20.09
C LEU A 16 -20.24 9.10 -20.02
N ILE A 17 -19.59 9.87 -20.89
CA ILE A 17 -18.13 10.05 -20.85
C ILE A 17 -17.68 10.66 -19.51
N ALA A 18 -18.39 11.69 -19.02
CA ALA A 18 -18.06 12.32 -17.74
C ALA A 18 -18.19 11.33 -16.56
N LEU A 19 -19.22 10.47 -16.58
CA LEU A 19 -19.40 9.42 -15.57
C LEU A 19 -18.31 8.34 -15.65
N PHE A 20 -17.88 7.96 -16.86
CA PHE A 20 -16.78 7.01 -17.04
C PHE A 20 -15.44 7.56 -16.56
N LEU A 21 -15.14 8.83 -16.85
CA LEU A 21 -13.91 9.48 -16.37
C LEU A 21 -13.90 9.65 -14.85
N ALA A 22 -15.05 9.88 -14.22
CA ALA A 22 -15.18 9.97 -12.77
C ALA A 22 -15.03 8.61 -12.05
N SER A 23 -15.15 7.48 -12.76
CA SER A 23 -15.03 6.14 -12.18
C SER A 23 -13.59 5.61 -12.14
N CYS A 24 -12.63 6.30 -12.78
CA CYS A 24 -11.22 5.97 -12.64
C CYS A 24 -10.73 6.40 -11.25
N SER A 25 -10.62 5.44 -10.32
CA SER A 25 -9.90 5.65 -9.07
C SER A 25 -8.40 5.74 -9.37
N ASP A 26 -7.75 6.81 -8.91
CA ASP A 26 -6.29 6.91 -8.91
C ASP A 26 -5.64 5.86 -7.99
N ASN A 27 -6.43 5.22 -7.12
CA ASN A 27 -5.97 4.15 -6.26
C ASN A 27 -6.14 2.80 -6.95
N TYR A 28 -5.05 2.03 -6.97
CA TYR A 28 -5.00 0.65 -7.42
C TYR A 28 -4.81 -0.27 -6.21
N GLU A 29 -5.67 -1.28 -6.08
CA GLU A 29 -5.62 -2.22 -4.96
C GLU A 29 -5.17 -3.61 -5.40
N GLN A 30 -4.41 -4.27 -4.53
CA GLN A 30 -3.88 -5.61 -4.76
C GLN A 30 -4.06 -6.50 -3.55
N TYR A 31 -4.39 -7.76 -3.82
CA TYR A 31 -4.60 -8.78 -2.82
C TYR A 31 -4.01 -10.11 -3.30
N TYR A 32 -3.17 -10.72 -2.47
CA TYR A 32 -2.61 -12.05 -2.75
C TYR A 32 -2.72 -12.92 -1.50
N THR A 33 -3.21 -14.15 -1.67
CA THR A 33 -3.37 -15.08 -0.55
C THR A 33 -2.02 -15.58 -0.05
N ASP A 34 -1.08 -15.84 -0.95
CA ASP A 34 0.23 -16.46 -0.66
C ASP A 34 1.35 -15.90 -1.55
N TYR A 35 2.58 -16.23 -1.19
CA TYR A 35 3.78 -15.79 -1.89
C TYR A 35 3.84 -16.27 -3.34
N LEU A 36 3.33 -17.47 -3.65
CA LEU A 36 3.34 -18.01 -5.00
C LEU A 36 2.46 -17.16 -5.93
N SER A 37 1.28 -16.78 -5.46
CA SER A 37 0.33 -15.92 -6.16
C SER A 37 0.90 -14.51 -6.36
N PHE A 38 1.55 -13.97 -5.32
CA PHE A 38 2.28 -12.71 -5.42
C PHE A 38 3.39 -12.77 -6.47
N LYS A 39 4.20 -13.84 -6.49
CA LYS A 39 5.32 -14.00 -7.44
C LYS A 39 4.90 -14.13 -8.89
N LYS A 40 3.65 -14.54 -9.16
CA LYS A 40 3.07 -14.60 -10.51
C LYS A 40 2.60 -13.22 -11.01
N SER A 41 2.51 -12.22 -10.14
CA SER A 41 2.13 -10.84 -10.51
C SER A 41 3.23 -10.15 -11.33
N SER A 42 2.92 -9.03 -11.97
CA SER A 42 3.89 -8.29 -12.78
C SER A 42 4.98 -7.64 -11.92
N ALA A 43 6.15 -7.36 -12.52
CA ALA A 43 7.24 -6.67 -11.82
C ALA A 43 6.80 -5.30 -11.23
N ARG A 44 5.91 -4.59 -11.93
CA ARG A 44 5.34 -3.33 -11.44
C ARG A 44 4.54 -3.52 -10.15
N GLN A 45 3.69 -4.54 -10.10
CA GLN A 45 2.90 -4.88 -8.92
C GLN A 45 3.76 -5.33 -7.74
N GLN A 46 4.80 -6.12 -8.03
CA GLN A 46 5.77 -6.55 -7.01
C GLN A 46 6.57 -5.37 -6.45
N GLY A 47 6.87 -4.37 -7.28
CA GLY A 47 7.69 -3.20 -6.91
C GLY A 47 7.08 -2.27 -5.87
N TRP A 48 5.78 -2.39 -5.56
CA TRP A 48 5.16 -1.62 -4.47
C TRP A 48 5.25 -2.30 -3.11
N PHE A 49 5.81 -3.52 -3.04
CA PHE A 49 6.09 -4.21 -1.78
C PHE A 49 7.58 -4.09 -1.41
N PRO A 50 7.92 -4.08 -0.11
CA PRO A 50 9.31 -4.02 0.34
C PRO A 50 10.07 -5.33 0.05
N GLU A 51 11.40 -5.27 -0.05
CA GLU A 51 12.24 -6.42 -0.42
C GLU A 51 12.30 -7.55 0.63
N ILE A 52 11.73 -7.35 1.82
CA ILE A 52 11.73 -8.31 2.94
C ILE A 52 10.85 -9.56 2.73
N LEU A 53 10.12 -9.62 1.62
CA LEU A 53 9.20 -10.72 1.32
C LEU A 53 9.92 -12.06 1.09
N GLY A 54 9.31 -13.14 1.58
CA GLY A 54 9.81 -14.50 1.41
C GLY A 54 8.69 -15.53 1.26
N PRO A 55 9.02 -16.80 0.98
CA PRO A 55 8.05 -17.89 0.80
C PRO A 55 7.11 -18.14 1.99
N ASP A 56 7.49 -17.69 3.18
CA ASP A 56 6.70 -17.76 4.42
C ASP A 56 5.72 -16.59 4.59
N CYS A 57 5.64 -15.67 3.62
CA CYS A 57 4.73 -14.53 3.64
C CYS A 57 3.39 -14.85 2.96
N PHE A 58 2.30 -14.28 3.50
CA PHE A 58 0.93 -14.53 3.05
C PHE A 58 -0.01 -13.36 3.41
N ASP A 59 -1.27 -13.40 2.95
CA ASP A 59 -2.29 -12.36 3.18
C ASP A 59 -1.80 -10.94 2.83
N PHE A 60 -1.29 -10.80 1.60
CA PHE A 60 -0.79 -9.54 1.07
C PHE A 60 -1.96 -8.62 0.74
N LYS A 61 -1.88 -7.36 1.17
CA LYS A 61 -2.81 -6.29 0.81
C LYS A 61 -2.03 -5.03 0.55
N GLU A 62 -2.37 -4.33 -0.52
CA GLU A 62 -1.69 -3.10 -0.90
C GLU A 62 -2.67 -2.18 -1.62
N ILE A 63 -2.57 -0.89 -1.34
CA ILE A 63 -3.27 0.16 -2.08
C ILE A 63 -2.28 1.24 -2.46
N HIS A 64 -2.14 1.45 -3.77
CA HIS A 64 -1.21 2.40 -4.35
C HIS A 64 -1.97 3.55 -4.99
N ASN A 65 -1.62 4.79 -4.71
CA ASN A 65 -2.14 5.93 -5.46
C ASN A 65 -1.19 6.25 -6.64
N LEU A 66 -1.70 6.14 -7.86
CA LEU A 66 -0.93 6.35 -9.08
C LEU A 66 -0.58 7.83 -9.34
N GLY A 67 -1.34 8.76 -8.76
CA GLY A 67 -1.15 10.20 -8.97
C GLY A 67 -0.03 10.80 -8.13
N ASN A 68 0.08 10.41 -6.85
CA ASN A 68 1.12 10.90 -5.93
C ASN A 68 2.14 9.83 -5.53
N ASN A 69 2.00 8.62 -6.04
CA ASN A 69 2.90 7.51 -5.83
C ASN A 69 3.10 7.13 -4.35
N ASN A 70 2.08 7.31 -3.50
CA ASN A 70 2.10 6.83 -2.11
C ASN A 70 1.33 5.52 -1.98
N SER A 71 1.69 4.71 -1.00
CA SER A 71 0.95 3.47 -0.72
C SER A 71 0.84 3.10 0.75
N TYR A 72 -0.15 2.25 1.01
CA TYR A 72 -0.26 1.48 2.24
C TYR A 72 -0.23 0.00 1.88
N GLY A 73 0.47 -0.81 2.66
CA GLY A 73 0.43 -2.25 2.48
C GLY A 73 0.69 -3.06 3.73
N THR A 74 0.38 -4.34 3.65
CA THR A 74 0.62 -5.29 4.73
C THR A 74 0.77 -6.71 4.19
N PHE A 75 1.48 -7.54 4.93
CA PHE A 75 1.51 -8.98 4.75
C PHE A 75 1.81 -9.66 6.09
N ALA A 76 1.31 -10.87 6.27
CA ALA A 76 1.63 -11.73 7.40
C ALA A 76 2.85 -12.61 7.09
N PHE A 77 3.51 -13.12 8.13
CA PHE A 77 4.67 -14.00 8.01
C PHE A 77 4.64 -15.12 9.06
N VAL A 78 5.33 -16.22 8.78
CA VAL A 78 5.47 -17.34 9.74
C VAL A 78 6.83 -17.29 10.45
N ASP A 79 7.90 -17.05 9.68
CA ASP A 79 9.29 -17.12 10.16
C ASP A 79 9.77 -15.76 10.71
N GLU A 80 9.55 -15.58 12.01
CA GLU A 80 10.00 -14.37 12.71
C GLU A 80 11.54 -14.25 12.76
N LYS A 81 12.28 -15.36 12.80
CA LYS A 81 13.75 -15.31 12.84
C LYS A 81 14.29 -14.74 11.54
N ARG A 82 13.73 -15.15 10.39
CA ARG A 82 14.09 -14.59 9.09
C ARG A 82 13.81 -13.09 9.02
N ILE A 83 12.60 -12.67 9.38
CA ILE A 83 12.22 -11.24 9.39
C ILE A 83 13.17 -10.43 10.29
N ASN A 84 13.41 -10.88 11.52
CA ASN A 84 14.32 -10.21 12.44
C ASN A 84 15.75 -10.15 11.89
N SER A 85 16.24 -11.23 11.26
CA SER A 85 17.57 -11.26 10.65
C SER A 85 17.70 -10.27 9.51
N ILE A 86 16.66 -10.07 8.69
CA ILE A 86 16.69 -9.11 7.59
C ILE A 86 16.66 -7.68 8.13
N LEU A 87 15.76 -7.39 9.09
CA LEU A 87 15.61 -6.06 9.68
C LEU A 87 16.80 -5.66 10.57
N ALA A 88 17.63 -6.62 10.99
CA ALA A 88 18.87 -6.37 11.71
C ALA A 88 20.01 -5.85 10.82
N ASP A 89 19.88 -5.88 9.50
CA ASP A 89 20.86 -5.30 8.58
C ASP A 89 20.79 -3.76 8.63
N THR A 90 21.59 -3.17 9.50
CA THR A 90 21.63 -1.71 9.73
C THR A 90 22.14 -0.90 8.54
N LYS A 91 22.75 -1.54 7.53
CA LYS A 91 23.12 -0.87 6.28
C LYS A 91 21.92 -0.65 5.37
N LYS A 92 20.88 -1.48 5.51
CA LYS A 92 19.65 -1.40 4.71
C LYS A 92 18.49 -0.79 5.48
N TYR A 93 18.36 -1.12 6.76
CA TYR A 93 17.23 -0.72 7.59
C TYR A 93 17.70 0.17 8.73
N LYS A 94 17.20 1.39 8.75
CA LYS A 94 17.40 2.31 9.88
C LYS A 94 16.24 2.16 10.85
N GLN A 95 16.52 1.75 12.09
CA GLN A 95 15.51 1.78 13.14
C GLN A 95 15.15 3.22 13.49
N ILE A 96 13.85 3.51 13.63
CA ILE A 96 13.32 4.85 13.88
C ILE A 96 12.36 4.86 15.07
N LYS A 97 12.02 6.05 15.55
CA LYS A 97 11.05 6.21 16.64
C LYS A 97 9.63 6.32 16.11
N LYS A 98 8.65 5.96 16.95
CA LYS A 98 7.21 6.12 16.67
C LYS A 98 6.86 7.52 16.14
N LEU A 99 7.42 8.58 16.74
CA LEU A 99 7.16 9.97 16.33
C LEU A 99 7.50 10.23 14.86
N GLU A 100 8.53 9.58 14.32
CA GLU A 100 8.90 9.69 12.91
C GLU A 100 7.86 8.98 12.02
N VAL A 101 7.35 7.82 12.45
CA VAL A 101 6.27 7.10 11.76
C VAL A 101 4.97 7.90 11.75
N ASP A 102 4.59 8.49 12.89
CA ASP A 102 3.41 9.35 12.99
C ASP A 102 3.50 10.54 12.01
N SER A 103 4.70 11.14 11.89
CA SER A 103 4.96 12.21 10.92
C SER A 103 4.77 11.75 9.48
N ILE A 104 5.28 10.57 9.10
CA ILE A 104 5.11 10.00 7.75
C ILE A 104 3.63 9.71 7.47
N LEU A 105 2.95 9.07 8.41
CA LEU A 105 1.54 8.72 8.31
C LEU A 105 0.64 9.94 8.11
N ASN A 106 0.99 11.08 8.70
CA ASN A 106 0.23 12.32 8.57
C ASN A 106 0.47 13.05 7.23
N LYS A 107 1.55 12.71 6.50
CA LYS A 107 1.85 13.29 5.19
C LYS A 107 1.06 12.63 4.05
N ILE A 108 0.63 11.38 4.23
CA ILE A 108 -0.08 10.63 3.18
C ILE A 108 -1.56 11.04 3.16
N VAL A 109 -1.90 11.92 2.23
CA VAL A 109 -3.29 12.38 2.01
C VAL A 109 -4.09 11.39 1.16
N SER A 110 -3.44 10.80 0.15
CA SER A 110 -4.00 9.78 -0.74
C SER A 110 -2.95 8.68 -0.97
N PRO A 111 -3.29 7.38 -0.98
CA PRO A 111 -4.62 6.83 -0.72
C PRO A 111 -5.07 7.15 0.71
N LYS A 112 -6.39 7.11 0.97
CA LYS A 112 -6.87 7.19 2.37
C LYS A 112 -6.41 5.93 3.11
N ARG A 113 -6.04 6.08 4.38
CA ARG A 113 -5.63 4.94 5.21
C ARG A 113 -6.72 3.84 5.21
N PRO A 114 -6.41 2.62 4.75
CA PRO A 114 -7.39 1.53 4.69
C PRO A 114 -7.83 1.04 6.06
N LYS A 115 -9.04 0.46 6.14
CA LYS A 115 -9.57 -0.12 7.39
C LYS A 115 -8.75 -1.30 7.92
N TRP A 116 -8.10 -2.03 7.02
CA TRP A 116 -7.23 -3.17 7.34
C TRP A 116 -5.82 -2.73 7.76
N PHE A 117 -5.47 -1.47 7.57
CA PHE A 117 -4.20 -0.91 8.03
C PHE A 117 -4.26 -0.60 9.53
N ILE A 118 -3.10 -0.58 10.18
CA ILE A 118 -2.99 -0.32 11.60
C ILE A 118 -3.58 1.06 11.98
N LYS A 119 -4.43 1.07 13.02
CA LYS A 119 -5.09 2.29 13.52
C LYS A 119 -4.25 3.01 14.57
N ASP A 120 -3.66 2.24 15.48
CA ASP A 120 -2.89 2.77 16.60
C ASP A 120 -1.53 2.07 16.68
N ILE A 121 -0.47 2.85 16.48
CA ILE A 121 0.93 2.41 16.57
C ILE A 121 1.55 2.72 17.94
N SER A 122 0.74 3.07 18.95
CA SER A 122 1.21 3.40 20.31
C SER A 122 1.69 2.20 21.13
N LEU A 123 1.45 0.98 20.64
CA LEU A 123 1.64 -0.22 21.43
C LEU A 123 3.10 -0.67 21.41
N ASN A 124 3.60 -1.14 22.55
CA ASN A 124 5.03 -1.45 22.76
C ASN A 124 5.55 -2.70 22.01
N TYR A 125 4.72 -3.36 21.21
CA TYR A 125 5.09 -4.54 20.43
C TYR A 125 5.35 -4.23 18.94
N PHE A 126 5.42 -2.94 18.60
CA PHE A 126 5.81 -2.49 17.27
C PHE A 126 7.28 -2.10 17.22
N ASP A 127 7.97 -2.63 16.22
CA ASP A 127 9.30 -2.16 15.83
C ASP A 127 9.18 -1.37 14.52
N PHE A 128 9.91 -0.26 14.42
CA PHE A 128 9.80 0.68 13.30
C PHE A 128 11.13 0.84 12.57
N TYR A 129 11.08 0.77 11.24
CA TYR A 129 12.24 0.86 10.37
C TYR A 129 11.96 1.73 9.15
N ILE A 130 13.02 2.30 8.57
CA ILE A 130 13.00 2.94 7.25
C ILE A 130 14.02 2.24 6.35
N GLN A 131 13.63 2.05 5.09
CA GLN A 131 14.47 1.65 3.97
C GLN A 131 14.12 2.54 2.78
N ASP A 132 15.00 3.47 2.42
CA ASP A 132 14.77 4.46 1.36
C ASP A 132 13.42 5.20 1.53
N LEU A 133 12.46 4.96 0.63
CA LEU A 133 11.11 5.54 0.63
C LEU A 133 10.07 4.69 1.39
N ASN A 134 10.48 3.52 1.89
CA ASN A 134 9.62 2.62 2.63
C ASN A 134 9.76 2.85 4.14
N CYS A 135 8.62 3.02 4.81
CA CYS A 135 8.53 2.88 6.26
C CYS A 135 7.92 1.52 6.59
N ILE A 136 8.57 0.75 7.46
CA ILE A 136 8.22 -0.60 7.85
C ILE A 136 7.84 -0.59 9.33
N ILE A 137 6.69 -1.17 9.64
CA ILE A 137 6.14 -1.32 10.99
C ILE A 137 5.94 -2.82 11.22
N LYS A 138 6.78 -3.42 12.07
CA LYS A 138 6.69 -4.83 12.43
C LYS A 138 5.78 -4.99 13.65
N ASP A 139 4.68 -5.70 13.48
CA ASP A 139 3.84 -6.20 14.55
C ASP A 139 4.36 -7.58 14.98
N GLY A 140 5.13 -7.61 16.08
CA GLY A 140 5.65 -8.87 16.62
C GLY A 140 4.56 -9.79 17.16
N ARG A 141 3.43 -9.23 17.63
CA ARG A 141 2.36 -10.01 18.26
C ARG A 141 1.52 -10.76 17.22
N ASN A 142 1.12 -10.07 16.16
CA ASN A 142 0.27 -10.63 15.11
C ASN A 142 1.07 -11.21 13.93
N LYS A 143 2.41 -11.21 14.02
CA LYS A 143 3.33 -11.63 12.95
C LYS A 143 2.98 -11.01 11.61
N ARG A 144 2.89 -9.69 11.61
CA ARG A 144 2.48 -8.91 10.45
C ARG A 144 3.43 -7.75 10.25
N ILE A 145 3.72 -7.47 8.99
CA ILE A 145 4.38 -6.23 8.59
C ILE A 145 3.30 -5.32 8.03
N TYR A 146 3.31 -4.07 8.46
CA TYR A 146 2.67 -2.96 7.76
C TYR A 146 3.76 -2.13 7.13
N PHE A 147 3.53 -1.61 5.94
CA PHE A 147 4.47 -0.76 5.25
C PHE A 147 3.77 0.42 4.57
N LEU A 148 4.54 1.48 4.38
CA LEU A 148 4.16 2.69 3.69
C LEU A 148 5.23 2.98 2.65
N TYR A 149 4.83 3.28 1.43
CA TYR A 149 5.72 3.90 0.47
C TYR A 149 5.36 5.38 0.36
N THR A 150 6.35 6.26 0.53
CA THR A 150 6.16 7.71 0.42
C THR A 150 7.08 8.30 -0.64
N SER A 151 6.49 8.78 -1.72
CA SER A 151 7.18 9.64 -2.68
C SER A 151 7.23 11.05 -2.09
N LEU A 152 8.32 11.41 -1.42
CA LEU A 152 8.55 12.77 -0.91
C LEU A 152 8.65 13.79 -2.06
#